data_AF-A0A842K8A3-F1
#
_entry.id   AF-A0A842K8A3-F1
#
_cell.length_a   1.000
_cell.length_b   1.000
_cell.length_c   1.000
_cell.angle_alpha   90.00
_cell.angle_beta   90.00
_cell.angle_gamma   90.00
#
_symmetry.space_group_name_H-M   'P 1'
#
loop_
_entity.id
_entity.type
_entity.pdbx_description
1 polymer ?
#
loop_
_entity_poly.entity_id
_entity_poly.type
_entity_poly.pdbx_seq_one_letter_code
_entity_poly.pdbx_strand_id
1 'polypeptide(L)'
;MAKDPDAHKGRKLVIYGVVTQFDSATGKTTFRAETGANPGDYYDYDVNSMVGVLSTTAANVVEDDMVTLYVEVVGSYSYDTQIGGNTTVPKFFANIVDVTGSK
;
A
#
# COMPACT_ATOMS: atom_id res chain seq x y z
N MET A 1 12.24 -8.01 1.16
CA MET A 1 11.27 -7.11 0.53
C MET A 1 11.26 -5.78 1.27
N ALA A 2 10.57 -5.63 2.40
CA ALA A 2 10.45 -4.35 3.12
C ALA A 2 11.80 -3.68 3.49
N LYS A 3 12.84 -4.48 3.80
CA LYS A 3 14.19 -3.99 4.15
C LYS A 3 15.04 -3.53 2.96
N ASP A 4 14.69 -3.95 1.75
CA ASP A 4 15.38 -3.56 0.50
C ASP A 4 14.40 -3.66 -0.68
N PRO A 5 13.45 -2.71 -0.81
CA PRO A 5 12.47 -2.74 -1.89
C PRO A 5 13.12 -2.56 -3.28
N ASP A 6 14.26 -1.86 -3.34
CA ASP A 6 14.93 -1.53 -4.59
C ASP A 6 15.55 -2.76 -5.27
N ALA A 7 16.07 -3.73 -4.51
CA ALA A 7 16.53 -5.02 -5.05
C ALA A 7 15.42 -5.88 -5.66
N HIS A 8 14.18 -5.40 -5.62
CA HIS A 8 13.00 -6.16 -6.00
C HIS A 8 12.09 -5.45 -6.99
N LYS A 9 12.53 -4.30 -7.54
CA LYS A 9 11.82 -3.55 -8.57
C LYS A 9 11.37 -4.44 -9.73
N GLY A 10 10.15 -4.19 -10.21
CA GLY A 10 9.53 -4.92 -11.32
C GLY A 10 9.01 -6.31 -10.97
N ARG A 11 9.27 -6.84 -9.76
CA ARG A 11 8.68 -8.11 -9.33
C ARG A 11 7.17 -7.94 -9.13
N LYS A 12 6.41 -8.95 -9.56
CA LYS A 12 4.98 -9.04 -9.32
C LYS A 12 4.68 -9.92 -8.13
N LEU A 13 3.85 -9.45 -7.22
CA LEU A 13 3.55 -10.10 -5.95
C LEU A 13 2.04 -10.05 -5.67
N VAL A 14 1.58 -10.98 -4.83
CA VAL A 14 0.31 -10.85 -4.11
C VAL A 14 0.66 -10.48 -2.68
N ILE A 15 0.07 -9.40 -2.18
CA ILE A 15 0.23 -8.94 -0.79
C ILE A 15 -1.14 -8.63 -0.20
N TYR A 16 -1.22 -8.57 1.12
CA TYR A 16 -2.45 -8.35 1.88
C TYR A 16 -2.28 -7.12 2.76
N GLY A 17 -3.36 -6.46 3.15
CA GLY A 17 -3.25 -5.27 3.98
C GLY A 17 -4.56 -4.67 4.44
N VAL A 18 -4.43 -3.61 5.24
CA VAL A 18 -5.51 -2.69 5.61
C VAL A 18 -5.16 -1.28 5.13
N VAL A 19 -6.10 -0.61 4.48
CA VAL A 19 -5.94 0.78 4.03
C VAL A 19 -5.99 1.70 5.25
N THR A 20 -4.94 2.50 5.44
CA THR A 20 -4.83 3.43 6.59
C THR A 20 -5.03 4.88 6.21
N GLN A 21 -4.95 5.22 4.92
CA GLN A 21 -5.26 6.56 4.43
C GLN A 21 -5.55 6.54 2.94
N PHE A 22 -6.71 7.05 2.53
CA PHE A 22 -6.98 7.38 1.13
C PHE A 22 -7.86 8.62 1.02
N ASP A 23 -7.22 9.79 1.05
CA ASP A 23 -7.88 11.09 1.16
C ASP A 23 -7.22 12.14 0.26
N SER A 24 -7.62 13.40 0.45
CA SER A 24 -7.06 14.54 -0.31
C SER A 24 -5.54 14.71 -0.17
N ALA A 25 -4.93 14.24 0.92
CA ALA A 25 -3.49 14.33 1.15
C ALA A 25 -2.72 13.29 0.32
N THR A 26 -3.29 12.11 0.10
CA THR A 26 -2.70 11.06 -0.75
C THR A 26 -3.08 11.22 -2.23
N GLY A 27 -4.13 12.01 -2.52
CA GLY A 27 -4.65 12.24 -3.85
C GLY A 27 -5.60 11.13 -4.31
N LYS A 28 -5.84 11.02 -5.61
CA LYS A 28 -6.85 10.09 -6.18
C LYS A 28 -6.31 8.73 -6.63
N THR A 29 -5.00 8.56 -6.61
CA THR A 29 -4.31 7.42 -7.25
C THR A 29 -3.25 6.79 -6.37
N THR A 30 -3.19 7.19 -5.10
CA THR A 30 -2.26 6.62 -4.12
C THR A 30 -2.98 6.52 -2.79
N PHE A 31 -2.80 5.42 -2.08
CA PHE A 31 -3.23 5.25 -0.71
C PHE A 31 -2.08 4.69 0.15
N ARG A 32 -2.22 4.84 1.46
CA ARG A 32 -1.35 4.20 2.45
C ARG A 32 -2.02 2.94 2.98
N ALA A 33 -1.21 1.92 3.22
CA ALA A 33 -1.67 0.68 3.82
C ALA A 33 -0.59 0.09 4.72
N GLU A 34 -1.03 -0.61 5.77
CA GLU A 34 -0.19 -1.58 6.46
C GLU A 34 -0.34 -2.91 5.72
N THR A 35 0.78 -3.52 5.33
CA THR A 35 0.76 -4.72 4.47
C THR A 35 1.53 -5.89 5.07
N GLY A 36 1.19 -7.09 4.59
CA GLY A 36 1.85 -8.35 4.95
C GLY A 36 1.95 -9.30 3.75
N ALA A 37 2.83 -10.29 3.87
CA ALA A 37 3.05 -11.30 2.84
C ALA A 37 2.01 -12.44 2.86
N ASN A 38 1.29 -12.60 3.96
CA ASN A 38 0.30 -13.66 4.17
C ASN A 38 -1.06 -13.04 4.50
N PRO A 39 -2.18 -13.72 4.18
CA PRO A 39 -3.49 -13.31 4.65
C PRO A 39 -3.54 -13.37 6.18
N GLY A 40 -4.33 -12.49 6.78
CA GLY A 40 -4.40 -12.28 8.24
C GLY A 40 -5.48 -11.25 8.56
N ASP A 41 -5.53 -10.82 9.81
CA ASP A 41 -6.38 -9.71 10.25
C ASP A 41 -5.61 -8.38 10.20
N TYR A 42 -6.30 -7.25 10.39
CA TYR A 42 -5.72 -5.91 10.23
C TYR A 42 -4.50 -5.66 11.13
N TYR A 43 -4.45 -6.31 12.30
CA TYR A 43 -3.36 -6.19 13.27
C TYR A 43 -2.15 -7.09 12.96
N ASP A 44 -2.27 -8.01 12.00
CA ASP A 44 -1.16 -8.87 11.54
C ASP A 44 -0.27 -8.16 10.50
N TYR A 45 -0.71 -7.01 9.99
CA TYR A 45 0.01 -6.23 8.98
C TYR A 45 0.84 -5.13 9.62
N ASP A 46 2.15 -5.17 9.42
CA ASP A 46 3.12 -4.30 10.10
C ASP A 46 4.06 -3.54 9.15
N VAL A 47 3.86 -3.69 7.84
CA VAL A 47 4.68 -3.01 6.81
C VAL A 47 3.93 -1.82 6.23
N ASN A 48 4.20 -0.63 6.78
CA ASN A 48 3.74 0.65 6.24
C ASN A 48 4.21 0.80 4.78
N SER A 49 3.27 0.98 3.87
CA SER A 49 3.49 0.93 2.43
C SER A 49 2.73 2.02 1.71
N MET A 50 3.30 2.45 0.58
CA MET A 50 2.64 3.32 -0.39
C MET A 50 2.17 2.51 -1.58
N VAL A 51 0.88 2.60 -1.91
CA VAL A 51 0.30 1.84 -3.03
C VAL A 51 -0.27 2.81 -4.05
N GLY A 52 0.33 2.84 -5.24
CA GLY A 52 -0.22 3.51 -6.41
C GLY A 52 -1.26 2.64 -7.11
N VAL A 53 -2.30 3.26 -7.65
CA VAL A 53 -3.42 2.61 -8.34
C VAL A 53 -3.90 3.45 -9.51
N LEU A 54 -4.50 2.81 -10.52
CA LEU A 54 -5.29 3.52 -11.53
C LEU A 54 -6.56 4.07 -10.87
N SER A 55 -6.96 5.29 -11.24
CA SER A 55 -8.13 5.96 -10.65
C SER A 55 -9.43 5.16 -10.77
N THR A 56 -9.58 4.37 -11.83
CA THR A 56 -10.72 3.46 -12.04
C THR A 56 -10.73 2.28 -11.07
N THR A 57 -9.55 1.76 -10.72
CA THR A 57 -9.37 0.69 -9.73
C THR A 57 -9.56 1.23 -8.30
N ALA A 58 -9.28 2.52 -8.10
CA ALA A 58 -9.31 3.18 -6.80
C ALA A 58 -10.70 3.64 -6.35
N ALA A 59 -11.69 3.67 -7.25
CA ALA A 59 -12.94 4.41 -7.05
C ALA A 59 -13.76 3.96 -5.82
N ASN A 60 -13.57 2.73 -5.36
CA ASN A 60 -14.32 2.15 -4.23
C ASN A 60 -13.45 1.82 -3.01
N VAL A 61 -12.16 2.12 -3.05
CA VAL A 61 -11.25 1.84 -1.92
C VAL A 61 -11.31 3.02 -0.96
N VAL A 62 -11.51 2.75 0.32
CA VAL A 62 -11.56 3.74 1.40
C VAL A 62 -10.67 3.34 2.58
N GLU A 63 -10.51 4.23 3.54
CA GLU A 63 -9.84 3.92 4.82
C GLU A 63 -10.57 2.75 5.54
N ASP A 64 -9.80 1.94 6.28
CA ASP A 64 -10.21 0.73 7.00
C ASP A 64 -10.60 -0.49 6.12
N ASP A 65 -10.57 -0.37 4.79
CA ASP A 65 -10.75 -1.51 3.89
C ASP A 65 -9.62 -2.54 4.07
N MET A 66 -10.01 -3.81 4.24
CA MET A 66 -9.11 -4.96 4.14
C MET A 66 -8.97 -5.36 2.67
N VAL A 67 -7.73 -5.52 2.18
CA VAL A 67 -7.44 -5.68 0.76
C VAL A 67 -6.50 -6.83 0.45
N THR A 68 -6.74 -7.50 -0.69
CA THR A 68 -5.75 -8.30 -1.41
C THR A 68 -5.26 -7.51 -2.62
N LEU A 69 -3.95 -7.35 -2.76
CA LEU A 69 -3.33 -6.50 -3.76
C LEU A 69 -2.43 -7.33 -4.69
N TYR A 70 -2.68 -7.21 -6.00
CA TYR A 70 -1.83 -7.79 -7.04
C TYR A 70 -0.92 -6.69 -7.59
N VAL A 71 0.29 -6.66 -7.06
CA VAL A 71 1.18 -5.49 -7.19
C VAL A 71 2.40 -5.77 -8.04
N GLU A 72 2.95 -4.70 -8.60
CA GLU A 72 4.34 -4.62 -9.02
C GLU A 72 5.14 -3.78 -8.01
N VAL A 73 6.34 -4.23 -7.66
CA VAL A 73 7.25 -3.49 -6.79
C VAL A 73 7.85 -2.31 -7.54
N VAL A 74 7.60 -1.09 -7.04
CA VAL A 74 8.18 0.14 -7.59
C VAL A 74 9.54 0.44 -6.95
N GLY A 75 9.75 0.05 -5.69
CA GLY A 75 11.00 0.24 -4.96
C GLY A 75 10.81 1.04 -3.68
N SER A 76 11.86 1.70 -3.21
CA SER A 76 11.79 2.56 -2.03
C SER A 76 11.14 3.90 -2.38
N TYR A 77 10.35 4.45 -1.46
CA TYR A 77 9.74 5.77 -1.60
C TYR A 77 9.92 6.56 -0.31
N SER A 78 10.58 7.71 -0.44
CA SER A 78 10.83 8.62 0.68
C SER A 78 9.93 9.85 0.58
N TYR A 79 9.36 10.28 1.71
CA TYR A 79 8.54 11.47 1.79
C TYR A 79 8.69 12.16 3.14
N ASP A 80 8.42 13.46 3.15
CA ASP A 80 8.45 14.25 4.36
C ASP A 80 7.16 14.09 5.16
N THR A 81 7.28 13.93 6.46
CA THR A 81 6.14 13.79 7.38
C THR A 81 5.65 15.16 7.85
N GLN A 82 4.36 15.24 8.20
CA GLN A 82 3.74 16.52 8.59
C GLN A 82 4.35 17.14 9.85
N ILE A 83 4.94 16.34 10.73
CA ILE A 83 5.53 16.78 12.01
C ILE A 83 7.02 17.16 11.88
N GLY A 84 7.56 17.18 10.67
CA GLY A 84 8.98 17.42 10.41
C GLY A 84 9.77 16.12 10.55
N GLY A 85 10.22 15.60 9.42
CA GLY A 85 10.99 14.36 9.34
C GLY A 85 10.87 13.77 7.94
N ASN A 86 11.69 12.77 7.64
CA ASN A 86 11.62 12.02 6.41
C ASN A 86 11.42 10.53 6.76
N THR A 87 10.56 9.86 6.03
CA THR A 87 10.38 8.41 6.17
C THR A 87 10.50 7.74 4.81
N THR A 88 10.98 6.50 4.81
CA THR A 88 11.14 5.68 3.62
C THR A 88 10.35 4.39 3.79
N VAL A 89 9.49 4.10 2.82
CA VAL A 89 8.60 2.94 2.80
C VAL A 89 8.74 2.19 1.47
N PRO A 90 8.39 0.90 1.40
CA PRO A 90 8.17 0.24 0.12
C PRO A 90 7.01 0.93 -0.63
N LYS A 91 7.19 1.07 -1.94
CA LYS A 91 6.16 1.50 -2.87
C LYS A 91 5.81 0.38 -3.84
N PHE A 92 4.51 0.24 -4.04
CA PHE A 92 3.91 -0.72 -4.94
C PHE A 92 3.02 0.01 -5.95
N PHE A 93 2.78 -0.63 -7.09
CA PHE A 93 1.72 -0.26 -8.01
C PHE A 93 0.75 -1.44 -8.11
N ALA A 94 -0.47 -1.29 -7.62
CA ALA A 94 -1.47 -2.35 -7.68
C ALA A 94 -2.19 -2.33 -9.03
N ASN A 95 -2.12 -3.47 -9.71
CA ASN A 95 -2.83 -3.71 -10.97
C ASN A 95 -4.27 -4.13 -10.70
N ILE A 96 -4.50 -4.84 -9.59
CA ILE A 96 -5.81 -5.29 -9.10
C ILE A 96 -5.85 -5.04 -7.59
N VAL A 97 -6.99 -4.53 -7.12
CA VAL A 97 -7.31 -4.37 -5.71
C VAL A 97 -8.63 -5.07 -5.44
N ASP A 98 -8.59 -6.09 -4.59
CA ASP A 98 -9.80 -6.78 -4.12
C ASP A 98 -10.06 -6.37 -2.68
N VAL A 99 -11.19 -5.69 -2.43
CA VAL A 99 -11.66 -5.39 -1.07
C VAL A 99 -12.32 -6.65 -0.50
N THR A 100 -11.76 -7.16 0.59
CA THR A 100 -12.17 -8.42 1.22
C THR A 100 -12.95 -8.22 2.52
N GLY A 101 -13.04 -6.98 3.01
CA GLY A 101 -13.77 -6.61 4.23
C GLY A 101 -13.44 -5.19 4.69
N SER A 102 -13.87 -4.87 5.90
CA SER A 102 -13.52 -3.64 6.63
C SER A 102 -13.22 -4.00 8.07
N LYS A 103 -12.30 -3.26 8.68
CA LYS A 103 -12.07 -3.26 10.14
C LYS A 103 -13.28 -2.70 10.90
#